data_AF-X1IP74-F1
#
_entry.id   AF-X1IP74-F1
#
_cell.length_a   1.000
_cell.length_b   1.000
_cell.length_c   1.000
_cell.angle_alpha   90.00
_cell.angle_beta   90.00
_cell.angle_gamma   90.00
#
_symmetry.space_group_name_H-M   'P 1'
#
loop_
_entity.id
_entity.type
_entity.pdbx_description
1 polymer ?
#
loop_
_entity_poly.entity_id
_entity_poly.type
_entity_poly.pdbx_seq_one_letter_code
_entity_poly.pdbx_strand_id
1 'polypeptide(L)'
;MSFNWFSLDYIYYPVSGIMWLWYKLFGAILGAENFFAWGLSVMFLVFTLRALLYKPFVRQIETTRQMQELQPQIKELQKKYGKDRQRLALEMQKLQSEHGFNPLLGCLPMLAQIPVFLGLFHVLRSFNRTEGAGMGIGAQALSLEQNRTTGNYFFNATDVSHFLNTDLFGAPLGATMIQTGESLKAFAHFDRTSVILVGIPLMIISGIATHMNSRASVARQSLEAQQNPQTQLMNKLALYVFPLGVVVSGPFL
;
A
#
# COMPACT_ATOMS: atom_id res chain seq x y z
N MET A 1 -9.94 -1.43 25.16
CA MET A 1 -10.49 -0.99 23.85
C MET A 1 -11.36 -2.12 23.32
N SER A 2 -12.60 -1.84 22.93
CA SER A 2 -13.54 -2.84 22.39
C SER A 2 -13.26 -3.06 20.90
N PHE A 3 -12.89 -4.28 20.53
CA PHE A 3 -12.71 -4.71 19.14
C PHE A 3 -14.03 -4.55 18.37
N ASN A 4 -14.05 -3.75 17.30
CA ASN A 4 -15.26 -3.53 16.52
C ASN A 4 -15.24 -4.40 15.24
N TRP A 5 -16.15 -5.38 15.19
CA TRP A 5 -16.26 -6.30 14.05
C TRP A 5 -16.72 -5.64 12.74
N PHE A 6 -17.28 -4.43 12.82
CA PHE A 6 -17.67 -3.62 11.66
C PHE A 6 -16.61 -2.59 11.26
N SER A 7 -15.54 -2.42 12.06
CA SER A 7 -14.36 -1.67 11.63
C SER A 7 -13.33 -2.62 11.04
N LEU A 8 -12.42 -2.08 10.23
CA LEU A 8 -11.30 -2.83 9.63
C LEU A 8 -10.21 -3.19 10.68
N ASP A 9 -10.57 -3.30 11.97
CA ASP A 9 -9.66 -3.60 13.08
C ASP A 9 -8.91 -4.92 12.88
N TYR A 10 -9.55 -5.92 12.26
CA TYR A 10 -8.93 -7.20 11.92
C TYR A 10 -7.77 -7.07 10.91
N ILE A 11 -7.68 -5.95 10.19
CA ILE A 11 -6.53 -5.59 9.36
C ILE A 11 -5.56 -4.70 10.15
N TYR A 12 -6.08 -3.74 10.92
CA TYR A 12 -5.27 -2.74 11.61
C TYR A 12 -4.40 -3.33 12.74
N TYR A 13 -4.93 -4.26 13.53
CA TYR A 13 -4.18 -4.91 14.62
C TYR A 13 -3.00 -5.75 14.11
N PRO A 14 -3.14 -6.64 13.11
CA PRO A 14 -1.99 -7.38 12.57
C PRO A 14 -0.94 -6.47 11.94
N VAL A 15 -1.36 -5.46 11.16
CA VAL A 15 -0.43 -4.52 10.53
C VAL A 15 0.35 -3.73 11.57
N SER A 16 -0.34 -3.16 12.56
CA SER A 16 0.30 -2.43 13.66
C SER A 16 1.18 -3.33 14.53
N GLY A 17 0.79 -4.58 14.79
CA GLY A 17 1.59 -5.53 15.57
C GLY A 17 2.91 -5.90 14.90
N ILE A 18 2.89 -6.16 13.59
CA ILE A 18 4.13 -6.43 12.83
C ILE A 18 5.01 -5.17 12.79
N MET A 19 4.42 -4.00 12.51
CA MET A 19 5.17 -2.74 12.50
C MET A 19 5.78 -2.45 13.87
N TRP A 20 5.01 -2.66 14.95
CA TRP A 20 5.45 -2.47 16.33
C TRP A 20 6.64 -3.37 16.67
N LEU A 21 6.60 -4.65 16.29
CA LEU A 21 7.72 -5.58 16.51
C LEU A 21 9.02 -5.05 15.90
N TRP A 22 8.98 -4.62 14.64
CA TRP A 22 10.15 -4.07 13.96
C TRP A 22 10.58 -2.73 14.55
N TYR A 23 9.64 -1.87 14.93
CA TYR A 23 9.94 -0.62 15.61
C TYR A 23 10.63 -0.87 16.96
N LYS A 24 10.19 -1.84 17.78
CA LYS A 24 10.87 -2.17 19.04
C LYS A 24 12.28 -2.69 18.79
N LEU A 25 12.46 -3.51 17.76
CA LEU A 25 13.79 -4.01 17.36
C LEU A 25 14.72 -2.88 16.93
N PHE A 26 14.34 -2.06 15.95
CA PHE A 26 15.18 -0.98 15.45
C PHE A 26 15.32 0.17 16.45
N GLY A 27 14.28 0.46 17.22
CA GLY A 27 14.30 1.46 18.28
C GLY A 27 15.23 1.09 19.42
N ALA A 28 15.41 -0.21 19.71
CA ALA A 28 16.40 -0.67 20.67
C ALA A 28 17.85 -0.48 20.19
N ILE A 29 18.08 -0.44 18.87
CA ILE A 29 19.42 -0.33 18.26
C ILE A 29 19.78 1.13 17.94
N LEU A 30 18.83 1.87 17.36
CA LEU A 30 19.05 3.22 16.80
C LEU A 30 18.49 4.35 17.68
N GLY A 31 17.70 4.00 18.70
CA GLY A 31 16.91 4.92 19.52
C GLY A 31 15.44 4.96 19.08
N ALA A 32 14.53 5.06 20.05
CA ALA A 32 13.09 4.96 19.80
C ALA A 32 12.48 6.20 19.11
N GLU A 33 13.12 7.36 19.23
CA GLU A 33 12.73 8.61 18.53
C GLU A 33 13.52 8.83 17.24
N ASN A 34 14.34 7.85 16.82
CA ASN A 34 15.14 7.97 15.61
C ASN A 34 14.27 7.74 14.37
N PHE A 35 14.34 8.66 13.41
CA PHE A 35 13.62 8.56 12.13
C PHE A 35 13.86 7.22 11.42
N PHE A 36 15.11 6.75 11.38
CA PHE A 36 15.44 5.51 10.70
C PHE A 36 14.85 4.28 11.39
N ALA A 37 14.62 4.30 12.71
CA ALA A 37 13.95 3.19 13.38
C ALA A 37 12.50 3.02 12.88
N TRP A 38 11.79 4.13 12.68
CA TRP A 38 10.44 4.13 12.14
C TRP A 38 10.40 3.87 10.63
N GLY A 39 11.31 4.47 9.86
CA GLY A 39 11.40 4.19 8.42
C GLY A 39 11.73 2.73 8.12
N LEU A 40 12.67 2.14 8.86
CA LEU A 40 13.03 0.72 8.73
C LEU A 40 11.90 -0.20 9.20
N SER A 41 11.12 0.19 10.22
CA SER A 41 10.00 -0.63 10.69
C SER A 41 8.91 -0.78 9.63
N VAL A 42 8.60 0.30 8.90
CA VAL A 42 7.68 0.27 7.75
C VAL A 42 8.26 -0.55 6.60
N MET A 43 9.55 -0.40 6.28
CA MET A 43 10.21 -1.19 5.23
C MET A 43 10.17 -2.70 5.52
N PHE A 44 10.49 -3.09 6.75
CA PHE A 44 10.51 -4.50 7.16
C PHE A 44 9.10 -5.09 7.37
N LEU A 45 8.10 -4.27 7.70
CA LEU A 45 6.70 -4.67 7.60
C LEU A 45 6.39 -5.15 6.16
N VAL A 46 6.77 -4.38 5.14
CA VAL A 46 6.55 -4.77 3.73
C VAL A 46 7.28 -6.07 3.38
N PHE A 47 8.53 -6.24 3.85
CA PHE A 47 9.25 -7.51 3.64
C PHE A 47 8.59 -8.69 4.34
N THR A 48 8.11 -8.51 5.57
CA THR A 48 7.41 -9.54 6.34
C THR A 48 6.13 -9.97 5.62
N LEU A 49 5.35 -9.01 5.12
CA LEU A 49 4.13 -9.31 4.38
C LEU A 49 4.41 -10.01 3.06
N ARG A 50 5.46 -9.61 2.33
CA ARG A 50 5.89 -10.32 1.12
C ARG A 50 6.34 -11.75 1.41
N ALA A 51 7.03 -11.98 2.52
CA ALA A 51 7.42 -13.31 2.96
C ALA A 51 6.20 -14.17 3.31
N LEU A 52 5.23 -13.63 4.04
CA LEU A 52 3.99 -14.32 4.39
C LEU A 52 3.14 -14.66 3.16
N LEU A 53 3.06 -13.72 2.20
CA LEU A 53 2.32 -13.87 0.95
C LEU A 53 3.13 -14.59 -0.14
N TYR A 54 4.32 -15.11 0.17
CA TYR A 54 5.17 -15.76 -0.82
C TYR A 54 4.48 -16.96 -1.49
N LYS A 55 3.89 -17.86 -0.70
CA LYS A 55 3.19 -19.05 -1.22
C LYS A 55 1.99 -18.70 -2.13
N PRO A 56 1.04 -17.82 -1.75
CA PRO A 56 -0.02 -17.41 -2.66
C PRO A 56 0.51 -16.65 -3.88
N PHE A 57 1.59 -15.88 -3.75
CA PHE A 57 2.23 -15.19 -4.87
C PHE A 57 2.81 -16.17 -5.92
N VAL A 58 3.47 -17.25 -5.48
CA VAL A 58 3.95 -18.29 -6.40
C VAL A 58 2.79 -18.93 -7.18
N ARG A 59 1.71 -19.30 -6.49
CA ARG A 59 0.50 -19.86 -7.14
C ARG A 59 -0.14 -18.88 -8.15
N GLN A 60 -0.11 -17.59 -7.85
CA GLN A 60 -0.61 -16.56 -8.76
C GLN A 60 0.24 -16.45 -10.03
N ILE A 61 1.57 -16.59 -9.92
CA ILE A 61 2.46 -16.61 -11.08
C ILE A 61 2.16 -17.82 -11.98
N GLU A 62 2.02 -19.01 -11.39
CA GLU A 62 1.65 -20.23 -12.12
C GLU A 62 0.32 -20.07 -12.87
N THR A 63 -0.70 -19.55 -12.18
CA THR A 63 -2.03 -19.26 -12.73
C THR A 63 -1.94 -18.26 -13.91
N THR A 64 -1.09 -17.24 -13.77
CA THR A 64 -0.88 -16.22 -14.81
C THR A 64 -0.21 -16.80 -16.05
N ARG A 65 0.74 -17.73 -15.86
CA ARG A 65 1.43 -18.42 -16.95
C ARG A 65 0.48 -19.35 -17.72
N GLN A 66 -0.32 -20.14 -17.01
CA GLN A 66 -1.35 -21.00 -17.63
C GLN A 66 -2.34 -20.17 -18.48
N MET A 67 -2.73 -18.98 -18.01
CA MET A 67 -3.54 -18.03 -18.79
C MET A 67 -2.87 -17.60 -20.10
N GLN A 68 -1.56 -17.36 -20.08
CA GLN A 68 -0.82 -17.00 -21.28
C GLN A 68 -0.77 -18.18 -22.27
N GLU A 69 -0.66 -19.41 -21.78
CA GLU A 69 -0.69 -20.62 -22.61
C GLU A 69 -2.08 -20.87 -23.24
N LEU A 70 -3.17 -20.48 -22.56
CA LEU A 70 -4.55 -20.64 -23.05
C LEU A 70 -5.05 -19.49 -23.94
N GLN A 71 -4.34 -18.35 -24.01
CA GLN A 71 -4.65 -17.23 -24.91
C GLN A 71 -5.04 -17.63 -26.35
N PRO A 72 -4.33 -18.52 -27.06
CA PRO A 72 -4.70 -18.91 -28.42
C PRO A 72 -6.09 -19.56 -28.49
N GLN A 73 -6.39 -20.47 -27.57
CA GLN A 73 -7.69 -21.16 -27.50
C GLN A 73 -8.81 -20.16 -27.17
N ILE A 74 -8.55 -19.22 -26.25
CA ILE A 74 -9.48 -18.13 -25.94
C ILE A 74 -9.78 -17.28 -27.18
N LYS A 75 -8.76 -16.95 -27.99
CA LYS A 75 -8.94 -16.21 -29.25
C LYS A 75 -9.74 -17.00 -30.28
N GLU A 76 -9.58 -18.32 -30.35
CA GLU A 76 -10.37 -19.19 -31.22
C GLU A 76 -11.85 -19.22 -30.81
N LEU A 77 -12.13 -19.37 -29.51
CA LEU A 77 -13.51 -19.26 -28.99
C LEU A 77 -14.13 -17.90 -29.33
N GLN A 78 -13.40 -16.81 -29.14
CA GLN A 78 -13.86 -15.46 -29.49
C GLN A 78 -14.15 -15.31 -30.99
N LYS A 79 -13.36 -15.92 -31.87
CA LYS A 79 -13.63 -15.95 -33.31
C LYS A 79 -14.87 -16.78 -33.65
N LYS A 80 -15.04 -17.94 -33.01
CA LYS A 80 -16.12 -18.89 -33.31
C LYS A 80 -17.48 -18.44 -32.75
N TYR A 81 -17.50 -17.87 -31.54
CA TYR A 81 -18.71 -17.54 -30.80
C TYR A 81 -18.86 -16.05 -30.46
N GLY A 82 -18.01 -15.15 -30.97
CA GLY A 82 -18.03 -13.73 -30.62
C GLY A 82 -19.36 -13.00 -30.85
N LYS A 83 -20.21 -13.51 -31.76
CA LYS A 83 -21.55 -12.98 -32.02
C LYS A 83 -22.61 -13.47 -31.01
N ASP A 84 -22.34 -14.58 -30.31
CA ASP A 84 -23.22 -15.18 -29.32
C ASP A 84 -22.55 -15.12 -27.94
N ARG A 85 -22.80 -14.02 -27.22
CA ARG A 85 -22.18 -13.76 -25.91
C ARG A 85 -22.51 -14.82 -24.87
N GLN A 86 -23.70 -15.42 -24.91
CA GLN A 86 -24.10 -16.46 -23.96
C GLN A 86 -23.29 -17.72 -24.20
N ARG A 87 -23.19 -18.16 -25.46
CA ARG A 87 -22.41 -19.35 -25.81
C ARG A 87 -20.92 -19.13 -25.60
N LEU A 88 -20.40 -17.95 -25.92
CA LEU A 88 -19.01 -17.59 -25.63
C LEU A 88 -18.71 -17.69 -24.14
N ALA A 89 -19.57 -17.16 -23.26
CA ALA A 89 -19.35 -17.23 -21.81
C ALA A 89 -19.32 -18.68 -21.30
N LEU A 90 -20.21 -19.54 -21.80
CA LEU A 90 -20.31 -20.94 -21.40
C LEU A 90 -19.10 -21.76 -21.87
N GLU A 91 -18.68 -21.61 -23.13
CA GLU A 91 -17.49 -22.28 -23.66
C GLU A 91 -16.21 -21.76 -23.00
N MET A 92 -16.14 -20.48 -22.68
CA MET A 92 -15.02 -19.91 -21.91
C MET A 92 -14.97 -20.50 -20.50
N GLN A 93 -16.10 -20.63 -19.81
CA GLN A 93 -16.15 -21.26 -18.50
C GLN A 93 -15.74 -22.74 -18.57
N LYS A 94 -16.20 -23.45 -19.60
CA LYS A 94 -15.82 -24.85 -19.85
C LYS A 94 -14.31 -24.99 -20.05
N LEU A 95 -13.73 -24.18 -20.92
CA LEU A 95 -12.29 -24.14 -21.19
C LEU A 95 -11.48 -23.88 -19.90
N GLN A 96 -11.92 -22.93 -19.08
CA GLN A 96 -11.28 -22.63 -17.79
C GLN A 96 -11.37 -23.82 -16.83
N SER A 97 -12.54 -24.47 -16.74
CA SER A 97 -12.75 -25.62 -15.85
C SER A 97 -11.96 -26.86 -16.26
N GLU A 98 -11.87 -27.16 -17.56
CA GLU A 98 -11.10 -28.30 -18.09
C GLU A 98 -9.60 -28.17 -17.80
N HIS A 99 -9.08 -26.95 -17.81
CA HIS A 99 -7.67 -26.67 -17.51
C HIS A 99 -7.42 -26.34 -16.02
N GLY A 100 -8.43 -26.46 -15.16
CA GLY A 100 -8.32 -26.24 -13.71
C GLY A 100 -7.93 -24.81 -13.33
N PHE A 101 -8.17 -23.84 -14.21
CA PHE A 101 -7.72 -22.45 -14.06
C PHE A 101 -8.85 -21.56 -13.52
N ASN A 102 -8.55 -20.69 -12.55
CA ASN A 102 -9.49 -19.70 -12.01
C ASN A 102 -8.95 -18.26 -12.19
N PRO A 103 -9.63 -17.41 -12.99
CA PRO A 103 -9.17 -16.04 -13.25
C PRO A 103 -9.13 -15.15 -12.00
N LEU A 104 -9.91 -15.44 -10.97
CA LEU A 104 -9.91 -14.69 -9.71
C LEU A 104 -8.64 -14.90 -8.89
N LEU A 105 -7.97 -16.04 -9.04
CA LEU A 105 -6.68 -16.28 -8.36
C LEU A 105 -5.58 -15.37 -8.90
N GLY A 106 -5.72 -14.87 -10.14
CA GLY A 106 -4.78 -13.95 -10.77
C GLY A 106 -4.77 -12.53 -10.15
N CYS A 107 -5.86 -12.07 -9.54
CA CYS A 107 -5.90 -10.75 -8.88
C CYS A 107 -5.66 -10.80 -7.36
N LEU A 108 -5.43 -11.99 -6.81
CA LEU A 108 -5.31 -12.23 -5.37
C LEU A 108 -4.30 -11.34 -4.63
N PRO A 109 -3.09 -11.06 -5.14
CA PRO A 109 -2.17 -10.20 -4.41
C PRO A 109 -2.54 -8.73 -4.48
N MET A 110 -3.21 -8.28 -5.55
CA MET A 110 -3.73 -6.91 -5.58
C MET A 110 -4.83 -6.76 -4.52
N LEU A 111 -5.70 -7.76 -4.40
CA LEU A 111 -6.74 -7.81 -3.37
C LEU A 111 -6.17 -7.92 -1.95
N ALA A 112 -5.02 -8.59 -1.75
CA ALA A 112 -4.36 -8.66 -0.45
C ALA A 112 -3.58 -7.37 -0.12
N GLN A 113 -3.02 -6.71 -1.13
CA GLN A 113 -2.20 -5.51 -0.95
C GLN A 113 -3.03 -4.28 -0.55
N ILE A 114 -4.25 -4.14 -1.09
CA ILE A 114 -5.12 -3.00 -0.79
C ILE A 114 -5.46 -2.92 0.72
N PRO A 115 -5.99 -3.99 1.36
CA PRO A 115 -6.23 -4.01 2.81
C PRO A 115 -4.98 -3.66 3.62
N VAL A 116 -3.84 -4.25 3.28
CA VAL A 116 -2.56 -3.98 3.97
C VAL A 116 -2.20 -2.50 3.90
N PHE A 117 -2.26 -1.89 2.72
CA PHE A 117 -1.95 -0.48 2.53
C PHE A 117 -2.92 0.41 3.31
N LEU A 118 -4.22 0.14 3.23
CA LEU A 118 -5.24 0.87 4.00
C LEU A 118 -4.99 0.73 5.51
N GLY A 119 -4.58 -0.45 5.96
CA GLY A 119 -4.27 -0.69 7.36
C GLY A 119 -3.04 0.07 7.83
N LEU A 120 -1.96 0.06 7.05
CA LEU A 120 -0.76 0.84 7.37
C LEU A 120 -1.07 2.34 7.38
N PHE A 121 -1.75 2.83 6.35
CA PHE A 121 -2.14 4.24 6.23
C PHE A 121 -3.01 4.67 7.41
N HIS A 122 -4.00 3.86 7.79
CA HIS A 122 -4.85 4.13 8.94
C HIS A 122 -4.05 4.14 10.25
N VAL A 123 -3.20 3.15 10.49
CA VAL A 123 -2.36 3.07 11.70
C VAL A 123 -1.44 4.30 11.79
N LEU A 124 -0.76 4.68 10.71
CA LEU A 124 0.13 5.85 10.69
C LEU A 124 -0.62 7.15 10.96
N ARG A 125 -1.79 7.34 10.33
CA ARG A 125 -2.61 8.53 10.54
C ARG A 125 -3.20 8.59 11.95
N SER A 126 -3.49 7.44 12.55
CA SER A 126 -3.99 7.32 13.92
C SER A 126 -2.93 7.59 15.00
N PHE A 127 -1.68 7.95 14.67
CA PHE A 127 -0.76 8.53 15.65
C PHE A 127 -1.10 10.00 15.97
N ASN A 128 -1.73 10.71 15.04
CA ASN A 128 -2.18 12.09 15.23
C ASN A 128 -3.70 12.18 15.08
N ARG A 129 -4.41 12.14 16.21
CA ARG A 129 -5.88 12.08 16.30
C ARG A 129 -6.54 13.41 16.65
N THR A 130 -5.81 14.52 16.54
CA THR A 130 -6.27 15.83 17.02
C THR A 130 -7.10 16.57 15.98
N GLU A 131 -7.10 16.10 14.73
CA GLU A 131 -8.09 16.44 13.73
C GLU A 131 -8.78 15.14 13.37
N GLY A 132 -10.09 15.02 13.61
CA GLY A 132 -10.88 13.80 13.38
C GLY A 132 -10.78 13.20 11.96
N ALA A 133 -10.11 13.90 11.04
CA ALA A 133 -9.73 13.45 9.73
C ALA A 133 -8.68 12.31 9.79
N GLY A 134 -9.15 11.06 9.74
CA GLY A 134 -8.31 9.86 9.65
C GLY A 134 -8.81 8.66 10.45
N MET A 135 -9.74 8.89 11.38
CA MET A 135 -10.22 7.90 12.34
C MET A 135 -11.56 7.24 11.96
N GLY A 136 -12.10 7.52 10.77
CA GLY A 136 -13.39 7.00 10.31
C GLY A 136 -14.57 7.96 10.55
N ILE A 137 -15.74 7.61 10.03
CA ILE A 137 -16.94 8.44 10.12
C ILE A 137 -17.38 8.54 11.59
N GLY A 138 -17.50 9.76 12.11
CA GLY A 138 -17.98 10.03 13.48
C GLY A 138 -16.91 10.01 14.58
N ALA A 139 -15.63 9.84 14.23
CA ALA A 139 -14.56 9.90 15.21
C ALA A 139 -14.36 11.34 15.74
N GLN A 140 -14.30 11.46 17.07
CA GLN A 140 -14.06 12.73 17.74
C GLN A 140 -12.56 13.03 17.80
N ALA A 141 -12.20 14.28 17.53
CA ALA A 141 -10.84 14.76 17.71
C ALA A 141 -10.45 14.68 19.20
N LEU A 142 -9.27 14.13 19.48
CA LEU A 142 -8.70 14.16 20.83
C LEU A 142 -8.02 15.50 21.08
N SER A 143 -7.96 15.95 22.34
CA SER A 143 -7.06 17.04 22.70
C SER A 143 -5.59 16.63 22.49
N LEU A 144 -4.68 17.60 22.39
CA LEU A 144 -3.24 17.35 22.20
C LEU A 144 -2.66 16.46 23.32
N GLU A 145 -3.09 16.66 24.55
CA GLU A 145 -2.68 15.88 25.72
C GLU A 145 -3.27 14.46 25.70
N GLN A 146 -4.57 14.35 25.38
CA GLN A 146 -5.24 13.06 25.24
C GLN A 146 -4.62 12.22 24.12
N ASN A 147 -4.24 12.84 23.00
CA ASN A 147 -3.62 12.14 21.88
C ASN A 147 -2.30 11.47 22.28
N ARG A 148 -1.45 12.17 23.04
CA ARG A 148 -0.15 11.65 23.52
C ARG A 148 -0.28 10.59 24.60
N THR A 149 -1.33 10.66 25.42
CA THR A 149 -1.60 9.70 26.49
C THR A 149 -2.44 8.49 26.03
N THR A 150 -2.89 8.48 24.77
CA THR A 150 -3.69 7.40 24.20
C THR A 150 -2.87 6.54 23.23
N GLY A 151 -2.78 5.24 23.53
CA GLY A 151 -2.13 4.26 22.65
C GLY A 151 -2.80 4.11 21.28
N ASN A 152 -2.05 3.60 20.30
CA ASN A 152 -2.48 3.35 18.93
C ASN A 152 -2.33 1.85 18.60
N TYR A 153 -3.41 1.07 18.70
CA TYR A 153 -3.35 -0.39 18.55
C TYR A 153 -2.28 -1.03 19.45
N PHE A 154 -1.28 -1.71 18.87
CA PHE A 154 -0.16 -2.31 19.61
C PHE A 154 0.83 -1.28 20.19
N PHE A 155 0.81 -0.03 19.71
CA PHE A 155 1.68 1.04 20.21
C PHE A 155 1.08 1.64 21.49
N ASN A 156 1.85 1.66 22.58
CA ASN A 156 1.41 2.31 23.81
C ASN A 156 1.55 3.85 23.72
N ALA A 157 1.13 4.57 24.76
CA ALA A 157 1.20 6.04 24.79
C ALA A 157 2.62 6.59 24.62
N THR A 158 3.62 5.91 25.19
CA THR A 158 5.03 6.27 25.04
C THR A 158 5.49 6.12 23.59
N ASP A 159 5.13 5.01 22.94
CA ASP A 159 5.46 4.78 21.53
C ASP A 159 4.78 5.80 20.60
N VAL A 160 3.55 6.20 20.94
CA VAL A 160 2.85 7.30 20.23
C VAL A 160 3.60 8.62 20.39
N SER A 161 4.08 8.92 21.61
CA SER A 161 4.86 10.12 21.87
C SER A 161 6.18 10.10 21.09
N HIS A 162 6.90 8.97 21.05
CA HIS A 162 8.11 8.84 20.26
C HIS A 162 7.87 9.13 18.77
N PHE A 163 6.77 8.60 18.20
CA PHE A 163 6.42 8.86 16.80
C PHE A 163 6.20 10.37 16.54
N LEU A 164 5.46 11.04 17.43
CA LEU A 164 5.16 12.47 17.32
C LEU A 164 6.37 13.38 17.56
N ASN A 165 7.40 12.86 18.23
CA ASN A 165 8.67 13.53 18.46
C ASN A 165 9.69 13.28 17.34
N THR A 166 9.43 12.32 16.45
CA THR A 166 10.37 11.90 15.41
C THR A 166 10.29 12.83 14.19
N ASP A 167 11.44 13.39 13.79
CA ASP A 167 11.59 14.16 12.56
C ASP A 167 12.84 13.77 11.77
N LEU A 168 12.82 14.08 10.46
CA LEU A 168 13.98 14.02 9.58
C LEU A 168 14.31 15.44 9.12
N PHE A 169 15.43 16.00 9.58
CA PHE A 169 15.86 17.36 9.25
C PHE A 169 14.77 18.43 9.54
N GLY A 170 13.99 18.26 10.62
CA GLY A 170 12.89 19.14 10.99
C GLY A 170 11.55 18.83 10.29
N ALA A 171 11.49 17.78 9.46
CA ALA A 171 10.26 17.29 8.85
C ALA A 171 9.67 16.11 9.67
N PRO A 172 8.56 16.30 10.39
CA PRO A 172 7.96 15.22 11.17
C PRO A 172 7.44 14.10 10.29
N LEU A 173 7.61 12.85 10.73
CA LEU A 173 7.30 11.67 9.91
C LEU A 173 5.83 11.58 9.47
N GLY A 174 4.90 12.08 10.29
CA GLY A 174 3.46 12.04 10.00
C GLY A 174 2.87 13.34 9.46
N ALA A 175 3.68 14.36 9.18
CA ALA A 175 3.20 15.66 8.73
C ALA A 175 3.15 15.73 7.19
N THR A 176 2.11 16.37 6.64
CA THR A 176 1.99 16.59 5.18
C THR A 176 2.25 18.05 4.81
N MET A 177 2.59 18.31 3.54
CA MET A 177 2.95 19.66 3.07
C MET A 177 1.79 20.65 3.13
N ILE A 178 0.56 20.16 2.98
CA ILE A 178 -0.65 20.97 2.96
C ILE A 178 -1.38 20.98 4.30
N GLN A 179 -0.90 20.25 5.30
CA GLN A 179 -1.53 20.18 6.61
C GLN A 179 -1.59 21.57 7.25
N THR A 180 -2.71 21.87 7.90
CA THR A 180 -2.97 23.14 8.60
C THR A 180 -3.69 22.83 9.92
N GLY A 181 -3.89 23.83 10.77
CA GLY A 181 -4.72 23.68 11.97
C GLY A 181 -3.99 23.15 13.20
N GLU A 182 -4.78 22.67 14.16
CA GLU A 182 -4.33 22.20 15.48
C GLU A 182 -3.50 20.92 15.40
N SER A 183 -3.68 20.10 14.36
CA SER A 183 -2.93 18.86 14.17
C SER A 183 -1.43 19.04 14.04
N LEU A 184 -0.98 20.20 13.57
CA LEU A 184 0.45 20.52 13.50
C LEU A 184 1.07 20.64 14.90
N LYS A 185 0.29 21.05 15.91
CA LYS A 185 0.75 21.18 17.30
C LYS A 185 0.95 19.82 17.99
N ALA A 186 0.47 18.74 17.39
CA ALA A 186 0.67 17.39 17.91
C ALA A 186 2.12 16.92 17.75
N PHE A 187 2.86 17.45 16.78
CA PHE A 187 4.28 17.16 16.59
C PHE A 187 5.13 17.99 17.56
N ALA A 188 6.28 17.44 18.02
CA ALA A 188 7.19 18.17 18.90
C ALA A 188 7.84 19.38 18.18
N HIS A 189 8.19 19.17 16.92
CA HIS A 189 8.76 20.18 16.04
C HIS A 189 7.99 20.15 14.72
N PHE A 190 7.78 21.30 14.09
CA PHE A 190 7.23 21.36 12.74
C PHE A 190 7.79 22.59 12.03
N ASP A 191 8.50 22.36 10.93
CA ASP A 191 8.84 23.39 9.97
C ASP A 191 8.36 23.00 8.58
N ARG A 192 7.49 23.84 7.99
CA ARG A 192 6.91 23.55 6.66
C ARG A 192 7.98 23.56 5.58
N THR A 193 9.00 24.41 5.72
CA THR A 193 10.11 24.48 4.77
C THR A 193 10.90 23.16 4.78
N SER A 194 11.25 22.65 5.96
CA SER A 194 11.85 21.31 6.11
C SER A 194 10.99 20.21 5.50
N VAL A 195 9.67 20.17 5.76
CA VAL A 195 8.77 19.17 5.17
C VAL A 195 8.80 19.21 3.64
N ILE A 196 8.82 20.39 3.03
CA ILE A 196 8.91 20.54 1.58
C ILE A 196 10.28 20.11 1.06
N LEU A 197 11.37 20.57 1.69
CA LEU A 197 12.75 20.29 1.28
C LEU A 197 13.12 18.80 1.40
N VAL A 198 12.54 18.10 2.36
CA VAL A 198 12.73 16.65 2.53
C VAL A 198 11.76 15.87 1.65
N GLY A 199 10.49 16.28 1.61
CA GLY A 199 9.43 15.55 0.91
C GLY A 199 9.60 15.57 -0.61
N ILE A 200 9.89 16.71 -1.24
CA ILE A 200 9.98 16.81 -2.71
C ILE A 200 11.06 15.86 -3.27
N PRO A 201 12.31 15.85 -2.76
CA PRO A 201 13.31 14.90 -3.23
C PRO A 201 12.89 13.43 -3.04
N LEU A 202 12.32 13.08 -1.88
CA LEU A 202 11.84 11.71 -1.63
C LEU A 202 10.72 11.31 -2.58
N MET A 203 9.81 12.22 -2.90
CA MET A 203 8.73 12.00 -3.87
C MET A 203 9.29 11.76 -5.27
N ILE A 204 10.26 12.56 -5.71
CA ILE A 204 10.92 12.39 -7.02
C ILE A 204 11.64 11.03 -7.06
N ILE A 205 12.41 10.69 -6.02
CA ILE A 205 13.09 9.39 -5.90
C ILE A 205 12.07 8.24 -5.97
N SER A 206 10.95 8.36 -5.26
CA SER A 206 9.87 7.38 -5.27
C SER A 206 9.22 7.24 -6.66
N GLY A 207 8.99 8.36 -7.36
CA GLY A 207 8.52 8.37 -8.75
C GLY A 207 9.50 7.64 -9.68
N ILE A 208 10.79 7.94 -9.59
CA ILE A 208 11.85 7.28 -10.38
C ILE A 208 11.88 5.77 -10.07
N ALA A 209 11.88 5.39 -8.79
CA ALA A 209 11.86 3.99 -8.37
C ALA A 209 10.62 3.25 -8.89
N THR A 210 9.45 3.89 -8.84
CA THR A 210 8.19 3.36 -9.40
C THR A 210 8.33 3.16 -10.91
N HIS A 211 8.87 4.13 -11.64
CA HIS A 211 9.11 4.02 -13.08
C HIS A 211 10.08 2.87 -13.41
N MET A 212 11.19 2.75 -12.67
CA MET A 212 12.16 1.67 -12.84
C MET A 212 11.54 0.29 -12.58
N ASN A 213 10.73 0.16 -11.52
CA ASN A 213 10.02 -1.06 -11.22
C ASN A 213 9.00 -1.42 -12.31
N SER A 214 8.23 -0.43 -12.80
CA SER A 214 7.30 -0.61 -13.92
C SER A 214 8.03 -1.04 -15.19
N ARG A 215 9.16 -0.41 -15.53
CA ARG A 215 10.00 -0.79 -16.67
C ARG A 215 10.47 -2.24 -16.58
N ALA A 216 10.99 -2.63 -15.42
CA ALA A 216 11.43 -4.00 -15.19
C ALA A 216 10.26 -5.00 -15.30
N SER A 217 9.05 -4.62 -14.85
CA SER A 217 7.84 -5.42 -14.99
C SER A 217 7.42 -5.60 -16.44
N VAL A 218 7.37 -4.51 -17.22
CA VAL A 218 7.00 -4.54 -18.65
C VAL A 218 8.01 -5.36 -19.45
N ALA A 219 9.31 -5.23 -19.16
CA ALA A 219 10.37 -5.98 -19.85
C ALA A 219 10.25 -7.52 -19.69
N ARG A 220 9.54 -8.01 -18.66
CA ARG A 220 9.31 -9.43 -18.42
C ARG A 220 8.05 -9.98 -19.10
N GLN A 221 7.25 -9.14 -19.77
CA GLN A 221 6.04 -9.57 -20.46
C GLN A 221 6.38 -10.29 -21.78
N SER A 222 5.58 -11.30 -22.15
CA SER A 222 5.73 -12.00 -23.43
C SER A 222 5.46 -11.09 -24.64
N LEU A 223 6.04 -11.41 -25.79
CA LEU A 223 5.86 -10.64 -27.03
C LEU A 223 4.37 -10.54 -27.43
N GLU A 224 3.62 -11.62 -27.26
CA GLU A 224 2.18 -11.64 -27.53
C GLU A 224 1.38 -10.72 -26.59
N ALA A 225 1.77 -10.64 -25.31
CA ALA A 225 1.15 -9.72 -24.36
C ALA A 225 1.45 -8.27 -24.73
N GLN A 226 2.67 -7.97 -25.19
CA GLN A 226 3.05 -6.62 -25.64
C GLN A 226 2.28 -6.17 -26.88
N GLN A 227 1.78 -7.09 -27.71
CA GLN A 227 0.99 -6.78 -28.90
C GLN A 227 -0.50 -6.54 -28.59
N ASN A 228 -0.98 -6.89 -27.40
CA ASN A 228 -2.37 -6.67 -27.00
C ASN A 228 -2.63 -5.17 -26.71
N PRO A 229 -3.60 -4.52 -27.40
CA PRO A 229 -3.92 -3.10 -27.17
C PRO A 229 -4.26 -2.74 -25.71
N GLN A 230 -4.94 -3.64 -24.97
CA GLN A 230 -5.26 -3.41 -23.55
C GLN A 230 -4.00 -3.41 -22.68
N THR A 231 -3.10 -4.36 -22.93
CA THR A 231 -1.81 -4.45 -22.23
C THR A 231 -0.91 -3.26 -22.55
N GLN A 232 -0.90 -2.79 -23.81
CA GLN A 232 -0.15 -1.59 -24.20
C GLN A 232 -0.64 -0.34 -23.47
N LEU A 233 -1.96 -0.16 -23.35
CA LEU A 233 -2.53 0.93 -22.57
C LEU A 233 -2.07 0.84 -21.10
N MET A 234 -2.21 -0.33 -20.49
CA MET A 234 -1.77 -0.57 -19.11
C MET A 234 -0.27 -0.29 -18.93
N ASN A 235 0.57 -0.71 -19.87
CA ASN A 235 2.01 -0.45 -19.84
C ASN A 235 2.31 1.05 -19.87
N LYS A 236 1.62 1.84 -20.70
CA LYS A 236 1.76 3.30 -20.72
C LYS A 236 1.35 3.93 -19.39
N LEU A 237 0.22 3.49 -18.82
CA LEU A 237 -0.23 3.97 -17.51
C LEU A 237 0.81 3.64 -16.41
N ALA A 238 1.30 2.41 -16.37
CA ALA A 238 2.27 1.95 -15.40
C ALA A 238 3.62 2.66 -15.51
N LEU A 239 4.05 2.99 -16.73
CA LEU A 239 5.32 3.67 -16.99
C LEU A 239 5.29 5.16 -16.70
N TYR A 240 4.16 5.84 -16.91
CA TYR A 240 4.13 7.30 -16.87
C TYR A 240 3.11 7.85 -15.88
N VAL A 241 1.88 7.33 -15.88
CA VAL A 241 0.80 7.87 -15.05
C VAL A 241 1.01 7.52 -13.59
N PHE A 242 1.37 6.28 -13.24
CA PHE A 242 1.56 5.91 -11.84
C PHE A 242 2.77 6.60 -11.19
N PRO A 243 3.96 6.65 -11.83
CA PRO A 243 5.10 7.39 -11.30
C PRO A 243 4.79 8.88 -11.10
N LEU A 244 4.12 9.52 -12.06
CA LEU A 244 3.69 10.90 -11.94
C LEU A 244 2.67 11.05 -10.80
N GLY A 245 1.72 10.13 -10.68
CA GLY A 245 0.71 10.11 -9.63
C GLY A 245 1.33 10.06 -8.23
N VAL A 246 2.39 9.27 -8.03
CA VAL A 246 3.15 9.25 -6.76
C VAL A 246 3.75 10.62 -6.45
N VAL A 247 4.35 11.28 -7.43
CA VAL A 247 4.94 12.61 -7.24
C VAL A 247 3.88 13.69 -7.02
N VAL A 248 2.74 13.63 -7.71
CA VAL A 248 1.68 14.64 -7.59
C VAL A 248 0.85 14.47 -6.31
N SER A 249 0.67 13.24 -5.84
CA SER A 249 -0.11 12.95 -4.62
C SER A 249 0.69 13.14 -3.33
N GLY A 250 2.03 13.11 -3.38
CA GLY A 250 2.87 13.22 -2.20
C GLY A 250 2.64 14.45 -1.30
N PRO A 251 2.23 15.64 -1.77
CA PRO A 251 1.93 16.75 -0.86
C PRO A 251 0.72 16.50 0.06
N PHE A 252 -0.13 15.52 -0.28
CA PHE A 252 -1.40 15.19 0.40
C PHE A 252 -1.29 13.96 1.32
N LEU A 253 -0.20 13.21 1.23
CA LEU A 253 0.01 11.90 1.87
C LEU A 253 1.13 11.99 2.90
#